data_AF-D6Z3E5-F1
#
_entry.id   AF-D6Z3E5-F1
#
_cell.length_a   1.000
_cell.length_b   1.000
_cell.length_c   1.000
_cell.angle_alpha   90.00
_cell.angle_beta   90.00
_cell.angle_gamma   90.00
#
_symmetry.space_group_name_H-M   'P 1'
#
loop_
_entity.id
_entity.type
_entity.pdbx_description
1 polymer ?
#
loop_
_entity_poly.entity_id
_entity_poly.type
_entity_poly.pdbx_seq_one_letter_code
_entity_poly.pdbx_strand_id
1 'polypeptide(L)'
;MSLHRFHNNLPNSKPPIEANQVDWAKIKKAGIVGVPPRSLITRLNRQQVTIYDLDEPLVAANPEAAELLPGVYCAILRTVCANARQLPLDAVFIDTGAGKCDGARYTARLLAAELTIPVVACDNQDRQPLGNPLCRSALPLPEKMQRITAGVKLAQPPASAPPSCPPRAGFWGVPPRDFSLLELFPAQTHIYGWTRCMENKTPADHDLESHFNPEIPTVFYAQSFCPKTALARFLAARHPMALYLDADQLGGGSARAKIQAFFELTGAAS
;
A
#
# COMPACT_ATOMS: atom_id res chain seq x y z
N MET A 1 49.61 14.61 -10.62
CA MET A 1 48.30 13.92 -10.57
C MET A 1 47.27 14.91 -10.08
N SER A 2 46.50 15.49 -11.01
CA SER A 2 45.49 16.51 -10.71
C SER A 2 44.26 15.83 -10.11
N LEU A 3 43.89 16.23 -8.89
CA LEU A 3 42.65 15.84 -8.25
C LEU A 3 41.49 16.44 -9.04
N HIS A 4 40.76 15.60 -9.78
CA HIS A 4 39.46 15.98 -10.32
C HIS A 4 38.55 16.38 -9.16
N ARG A 5 38.23 17.68 -9.08
CA ARG A 5 37.13 18.19 -8.28
C ARG A 5 35.86 17.50 -8.77
N PHE A 6 35.29 16.62 -7.95
CA PHE A 6 33.91 16.21 -8.10
C PHE A 6 33.02 17.43 -7.84
N HIS A 7 32.64 18.13 -8.90
CA HIS A 7 31.45 18.97 -8.90
C HIS A 7 30.22 18.05 -8.95
N ASN A 8 29.87 17.43 -7.83
CA ASN A 8 28.54 16.81 -7.66
C ASN A 8 27.57 17.85 -7.09
N ASN A 9 27.29 18.88 -7.90
CA ASN A 9 25.98 19.52 -7.80
C ASN A 9 24.99 18.48 -8.31
N LEU A 10 24.09 17.98 -7.46
CA LEU A 10 22.86 17.34 -7.97
C LEU A 10 22.22 18.37 -8.91
N PRO A 11 22.18 18.12 -10.23
CA PRO A 11 21.75 19.13 -11.18
C PRO A 11 20.25 19.37 -10.96
N ASN A 12 19.87 20.63 -10.69
CA ASN A 12 18.54 21.23 -10.90
C ASN A 12 17.37 20.25 -11.12
N SER A 13 17.13 19.35 -10.16
CA SER A 13 16.05 18.38 -10.32
C SER A 13 14.76 19.05 -9.91
N LYS A 14 13.77 19.03 -10.82
CA LYS A 14 12.44 19.57 -10.57
C LYS A 14 11.86 18.87 -9.32
N PRO A 15 11.56 19.60 -8.24
CA PRO A 15 10.94 18.98 -7.07
C PRO A 15 9.49 18.59 -7.38
N PRO A 16 8.89 17.66 -6.60
CA PRO A 16 7.45 17.48 -6.61
C PRO A 16 6.76 18.82 -6.35
N ILE A 17 5.64 19.05 -7.04
CA ILE A 17 4.84 20.27 -6.87
C ILE A 17 3.73 20.04 -5.84
N GLU A 18 3.13 21.12 -5.36
CA GLU A 18 1.94 21.08 -4.51
C GLU A 18 0.64 21.00 -5.34
N ALA A 19 -0.44 20.53 -4.73
CA ALA A 19 -1.72 20.32 -5.41
C ALA A 19 -2.39 21.62 -5.95
N ASN A 20 -2.04 22.78 -5.38
CA ASN A 20 -2.48 24.11 -5.83
C ASN A 20 -1.77 24.57 -7.12
N GLN A 21 -0.66 23.95 -7.50
CA GLN A 21 0.11 24.25 -8.71
C GLN A 21 -0.31 23.39 -9.92
N VAL A 22 -1.27 22.48 -9.73
CA VAL A 22 -1.76 21.58 -10.78
C VAL A 22 -2.76 22.30 -11.68
N ASP A 23 -2.54 22.21 -12.99
CA ASP A 23 -3.55 22.59 -13.99
C ASP A 23 -4.62 21.50 -14.10
N TRP A 24 -5.60 21.55 -13.20
CA TRP A 24 -6.67 20.56 -13.07
C TRP A 24 -7.57 20.43 -14.29
N ALA A 25 -7.54 21.37 -15.24
CA ALA A 25 -8.33 21.27 -16.47
C ALA A 25 -7.73 20.24 -17.45
N LYS A 26 -6.41 20.00 -17.36
CA LYS A 26 -5.66 19.09 -18.24
C LYS A 26 -5.61 17.65 -17.76
N ILE A 27 -6.02 17.36 -16.52
CA ILE A 27 -5.92 16.02 -15.95
C ILE A 27 -7.10 15.16 -16.41
N LYS A 28 -6.83 14.10 -17.16
CA LYS A 28 -7.79 13.06 -17.59
C LYS A 28 -7.41 11.67 -17.11
N LYS A 29 -6.12 11.42 -16.90
CA LYS A 29 -5.53 10.18 -16.39
C LYS A 29 -4.57 10.50 -15.25
N ALA A 30 -4.84 10.00 -14.06
CA ALA A 30 -4.02 10.25 -12.88
C ALA A 30 -3.48 8.94 -12.31
N GLY A 31 -2.19 8.91 -12.01
CA GLY A 31 -1.61 7.88 -11.15
C GLY A 31 -1.71 8.30 -9.69
N ILE A 32 -2.08 7.39 -8.80
CA ILE A 32 -2.04 7.60 -7.35
C ILE A 32 -1.11 6.59 -6.68
N VAL A 33 -0.46 6.99 -5.59
CA VAL A 33 0.41 6.13 -4.77
C VAL A 33 -0.06 6.24 -3.33
N GLY A 34 -0.42 5.11 -2.72
CA GLY A 34 -1.00 5.08 -1.39
C GLY A 34 -2.46 5.50 -1.33
N VAL A 35 -2.79 6.20 -0.26
CA VAL A 35 -4.13 6.73 -0.02
C VAL A 35 -4.01 8.25 0.02
N PRO A 36 -4.04 8.94 -1.12
CA PRO A 36 -4.06 10.41 -1.14
C PRO A 36 -5.22 10.99 -0.32
N PRO A 37 -5.16 12.29 0.05
CA PRO A 37 -6.26 12.96 0.75
C PRO A 37 -7.60 12.72 0.06
N ARG A 38 -8.64 12.45 0.85
CA ARG A 38 -9.99 12.22 0.33
C ARG A 38 -10.53 13.39 -0.48
N SER A 39 -10.14 14.61 -0.14
CA SER A 39 -10.48 15.82 -0.92
C SER A 39 -9.91 15.77 -2.35
N LEU A 40 -8.69 15.25 -2.50
CA LEU A 40 -8.03 15.04 -3.78
C LEU A 40 -8.75 13.96 -4.58
N ILE A 41 -9.01 12.79 -3.97
CA ILE A 41 -9.76 11.71 -4.63
C ILE A 41 -11.17 12.16 -5.01
N THR A 42 -11.84 12.94 -4.14
CA THR A 42 -13.17 13.53 -4.42
C THR A 42 -13.14 14.40 -5.67
N ARG A 43 -12.11 15.23 -5.82
CA ARG A 43 -11.94 16.08 -7.00
C ARG A 43 -11.76 15.25 -8.26
N LEU A 44 -10.86 14.27 -8.23
CA LEU A 44 -10.63 13.36 -9.36
C LEU A 44 -11.91 12.60 -9.76
N ASN A 45 -12.63 12.06 -8.78
CA ASN A 45 -13.91 11.37 -9.01
C ASN A 45 -14.96 12.30 -9.64
N ARG A 46 -15.12 13.55 -9.13
CA ARG A 46 -16.06 14.54 -9.68
C ARG A 46 -15.72 14.96 -11.11
N GLN A 47 -14.43 15.04 -11.43
CA GLN A 47 -13.95 15.36 -12.77
C GLN A 47 -13.94 14.16 -13.73
N GLN A 48 -14.38 12.98 -13.25
CA GLN A 48 -14.38 11.73 -14.01
C GLN A 48 -12.99 11.38 -14.58
N VAL A 49 -11.93 11.68 -13.81
CA VAL A 49 -10.56 11.30 -14.16
C VAL A 49 -10.40 9.80 -14.03
N THR A 50 -9.73 9.17 -14.99
CA THR A 50 -9.31 7.77 -14.88
C THR A 50 -8.17 7.67 -13.88
N ILE A 51 -8.40 6.99 -12.76
CA ILE A 51 -7.41 6.83 -11.69
C ILE A 51 -6.75 5.45 -11.80
N TYR A 52 -5.42 5.45 -11.86
CA TYR A 52 -4.57 4.27 -11.82
C TYR A 52 -3.91 4.18 -10.44
N ASP A 53 -4.14 3.08 -9.71
CA ASP A 53 -3.39 2.80 -8.48
C ASP A 53 -2.01 2.27 -8.85
N LEU A 54 -0.98 3.10 -8.70
CA LEU A 54 0.36 2.76 -9.10
C LEU A 54 1.04 1.80 -8.12
N ASP A 55 0.45 1.52 -6.96
CA ASP A 55 0.92 0.47 -6.05
C ASP A 55 0.64 -0.95 -6.62
N GLU A 56 -0.30 -1.09 -7.55
CA GLU A 56 -0.66 -2.36 -8.22
C GLU A 56 0.22 -2.67 -9.44
N PRO A 57 0.49 -3.95 -9.79
CA PRO A 57 1.28 -4.32 -10.97
C PRO A 57 0.46 -4.14 -12.27
N LEU A 58 0.30 -2.90 -12.74
CA LEU A 58 -0.53 -2.54 -13.90
C LEU A 58 0.14 -2.78 -15.26
N VAL A 59 1.48 -2.79 -15.28
CA VAL A 59 2.29 -3.02 -16.47
C VAL A 59 3.18 -4.24 -16.29
N ALA A 60 3.59 -4.86 -17.40
CA ALA A 60 4.54 -5.96 -17.35
C ALA A 60 5.83 -5.53 -16.65
N ALA A 61 6.45 -6.45 -15.91
CA ALA A 61 7.72 -6.20 -15.25
C ALA A 61 8.78 -5.88 -16.31
N ASN A 62 9.14 -4.61 -16.41
CA ASN A 62 10.22 -4.15 -17.26
C ASN A 62 11.41 -3.75 -16.37
N PRO A 63 12.55 -4.47 -16.44
CA PRO A 63 13.75 -4.17 -15.67
C PRO A 63 14.20 -2.71 -15.84
N GLU A 64 14.18 -2.18 -17.07
CA GLU A 64 14.61 -0.80 -17.39
C GLU A 64 13.67 0.24 -16.76
N ALA A 65 12.37 -0.02 -16.75
CA ALA A 65 11.39 0.86 -16.11
C ALA A 65 11.56 0.89 -14.57
N ALA A 66 12.10 -0.17 -13.99
CA ALA A 66 12.41 -0.29 -12.57
C ALA A 66 13.81 0.24 -12.18
N GLU A 67 14.67 0.63 -13.13
CA GLU A 67 16.05 1.10 -12.87
C GLU A 67 16.14 2.38 -12.04
N LEU A 68 15.05 3.14 -11.92
CA LEU A 68 15.03 4.35 -11.10
C LEU A 68 15.30 4.04 -9.62
N LEU A 69 15.03 2.81 -9.18
CA LEU A 69 15.26 2.36 -7.81
C LEU A 69 16.10 1.08 -7.79
N PRO A 70 17.01 0.91 -6.81
CA PRO A 70 17.80 -0.32 -6.68
C PRO A 70 16.94 -1.58 -6.56
N GLY A 71 17.47 -2.72 -6.99
CA GLY A 71 16.78 -4.01 -6.91
C GLY A 71 16.32 -4.40 -5.49
N VAL A 72 17.10 -3.99 -4.48
CA VAL A 72 16.84 -4.22 -3.03
C VAL A 72 15.90 -3.19 -2.41
N TYR A 73 15.28 -2.33 -3.21
CA TYR A 73 14.31 -1.36 -2.72
C TYR A 73 12.91 -1.98 -2.61
N CYS A 74 12.01 -1.33 -1.86
CA CYS A 74 10.64 -1.76 -1.69
C CYS A 74 9.97 -2.09 -3.04
N ALA A 75 9.47 -3.32 -3.18
CA ALA A 75 8.93 -3.84 -4.43
C ALA A 75 7.70 -3.05 -4.93
N ILE A 76 6.86 -2.54 -4.02
CA ILE A 76 5.73 -1.66 -4.37
C ILE A 76 6.26 -0.39 -5.01
N LEU A 77 7.27 0.26 -4.42
CA LEU A 77 7.80 1.51 -4.98
C LEU A 77 8.52 1.30 -6.32
N ARG A 78 9.14 0.12 -6.52
CA ARG A 78 9.64 -0.27 -7.84
C ARG A 78 8.50 -0.43 -8.87
N THR A 79 7.37 -1.01 -8.47
CA THR A 79 6.16 -1.06 -9.30
C THR A 79 5.62 0.32 -9.63
N VAL A 80 5.57 1.23 -8.65
CA VAL A 80 5.17 2.63 -8.84
C VAL A 80 6.02 3.29 -9.93
N CYS A 81 7.35 3.13 -9.88
CA CYS A 81 8.23 3.66 -10.92
C CYS A 81 7.96 3.07 -12.29
N ALA A 82 7.79 1.74 -12.36
CA ALA A 82 7.52 1.05 -13.61
C ALA A 82 6.20 1.50 -14.25
N ASN A 83 5.13 1.63 -13.44
CA ASN A 83 3.83 2.11 -13.89
C ASN A 83 3.90 3.57 -14.34
N ALA A 84 4.52 4.45 -13.54
CA ALA A 84 4.56 5.88 -13.82
C ALA A 84 5.31 6.23 -15.12
N ARG A 85 6.31 5.42 -15.51
CA ARG A 85 7.08 5.61 -16.75
C ARG A 85 6.40 5.03 -18.00
N GLN A 86 5.50 4.06 -17.84
CA GLN A 86 4.91 3.32 -18.96
C GLN A 86 3.45 3.67 -19.23
N LEU A 87 2.72 4.13 -18.22
CA LEU A 87 1.33 4.52 -18.38
C LEU A 87 1.22 5.95 -18.95
N PRO A 88 0.26 6.23 -19.85
CA PRO A 88 0.02 7.56 -20.37
C PRO A 88 -0.75 8.40 -19.34
N LEU A 89 -0.05 8.90 -18.33
CA LEU A 89 -0.60 9.70 -17.24
C LEU A 89 -0.46 11.20 -17.52
N ASP A 90 -1.37 12.02 -17.00
CA ASP A 90 -1.28 13.49 -17.03
C ASP A 90 -0.69 14.05 -15.74
N ALA A 91 -0.78 13.30 -14.63
CA ALA A 91 -0.19 13.62 -13.34
C ALA A 91 0.00 12.36 -12.48
N VAL A 92 0.93 12.43 -11.55
CA VAL A 92 1.09 11.44 -10.47
C VAL A 92 0.87 12.14 -9.12
N PHE A 93 -0.01 11.60 -8.29
CA PHE A 93 -0.24 12.06 -6.92
C PHE A 93 0.31 11.03 -5.94
N ILE A 94 1.30 11.41 -5.15
CA ILE A 94 1.98 10.51 -4.23
C ILE A 94 1.80 10.98 -2.79
N ASP A 95 1.20 10.13 -1.96
CA ASP A 95 1.15 10.38 -0.52
C ASP A 95 2.57 10.21 0.07
N THR A 96 3.06 11.28 0.66
CA THR A 96 4.38 11.39 1.30
C THR A 96 4.26 11.78 2.78
N GLY A 97 3.02 11.75 3.28
CA GLY A 97 2.65 12.04 4.65
C GLY A 97 2.98 10.92 5.64
N ALA A 98 2.48 11.07 6.87
CA ALA A 98 2.75 10.15 7.98
C ALA A 98 2.24 8.71 7.73
N GLY A 99 1.26 8.53 6.83
CA GLY A 99 0.76 7.22 6.43
C GLY A 99 1.72 6.41 5.54
N LYS A 100 2.82 7.01 5.05
CA LYS A 100 3.80 6.40 4.15
C LYS A 100 5.22 6.52 4.70
N CYS A 101 6.15 5.79 4.08
CA CYS A 101 7.56 5.78 4.49
C CYS A 101 8.39 6.83 3.74
N ASP A 102 9.60 7.11 4.24
CA ASP A 102 10.60 7.91 3.51
C ASP A 102 10.93 7.32 2.14
N GLY A 103 10.73 6.01 1.97
CA GLY A 103 10.87 5.37 0.68
C GLY A 103 9.98 6.02 -0.39
N ALA A 104 8.71 6.29 -0.06
CA ALA A 104 7.77 6.96 -0.95
C ALA A 104 8.17 8.42 -1.21
N ARG A 105 8.71 9.10 -0.20
CA ARG A 105 9.22 10.49 -0.33
C ARG A 105 10.40 10.58 -1.30
N TYR A 106 11.34 9.65 -1.24
CA TYR A 106 12.45 9.59 -2.21
C TYR A 106 11.95 9.22 -3.61
N THR A 107 11.04 8.25 -3.73
CA THR A 107 10.41 7.89 -5.01
C THR A 107 9.71 9.09 -5.65
N ALA A 108 8.96 9.90 -4.88
CA ALA A 108 8.33 11.12 -5.37
C ALA A 108 9.34 12.08 -6.02
N ARG A 109 10.48 12.32 -5.34
CA ARG A 109 11.53 13.21 -5.83
C ARG A 109 12.19 12.69 -7.10
N LEU A 110 12.47 11.40 -7.16
CA LEU A 110 13.09 10.77 -8.34
C LEU A 110 12.14 10.81 -9.53
N LEU A 111 10.85 10.52 -9.33
CA LEU A 111 9.84 10.64 -10.39
C LEU A 111 9.66 12.09 -10.87
N ALA A 112 9.68 13.06 -9.96
CA ALA A 112 9.56 14.47 -10.34
C ALA A 112 10.74 14.97 -11.19
N ALA A 113 11.94 14.42 -10.95
CA ALA A 113 13.14 14.71 -11.73
C ALA A 113 13.13 14.06 -13.13
N GLU A 114 12.55 12.86 -13.24
CA GLU A 114 12.56 12.04 -14.46
C GLU A 114 11.37 12.33 -15.38
N LEU A 115 10.18 12.56 -14.82
CA LEU A 115 8.95 12.68 -15.59
C LEU A 115 8.71 14.11 -16.08
N THR A 116 8.22 14.23 -17.31
CA THR A 116 7.79 15.51 -17.89
C THR A 116 6.46 16.00 -17.30
N ILE A 117 5.61 15.06 -16.87
CA ILE A 117 4.33 15.32 -16.22
C ILE A 117 4.51 15.78 -14.76
N PRO A 118 3.53 16.50 -14.18
CA PRO A 118 3.58 16.86 -12.78
C PRO A 118 3.54 15.63 -11.86
N VAL A 119 4.50 15.58 -10.93
CA VAL A 119 4.44 14.71 -9.75
C VAL A 119 4.08 15.59 -8.56
N VAL A 120 2.98 15.26 -7.90
CA VAL A 120 2.36 16.05 -6.84
C VAL A 120 2.54 15.31 -5.54
N ALA A 121 3.34 15.86 -4.64
CA ALA A 121 3.43 15.33 -3.28
C ALA A 121 2.17 15.77 -2.51
N CYS A 122 1.53 14.83 -1.84
CA CYS A 122 0.39 15.10 -0.96
C CYS A 122 0.63 14.47 0.41
N ASP A 123 -0.12 14.95 1.41
CA ASP A 123 -0.08 14.45 2.78
C ASP A 123 -1.52 14.16 3.21
N ASN A 124 -1.84 12.89 3.42
CA ASN A 124 -3.16 12.51 3.90
C ASN A 124 -3.28 12.69 5.42
N GLN A 125 -3.97 13.77 5.81
CA GLN A 125 -4.29 14.12 7.19
C GLN A 125 -5.76 13.83 7.56
N ASP A 126 -6.50 13.07 6.75
CA ASP A 126 -7.88 12.69 7.08
C ASP A 126 -7.92 11.91 8.41
N ARG A 127 -8.71 12.42 9.36
CA ARG A 127 -8.93 11.80 10.68
C ARG A 127 -10.34 11.25 10.88
N GLN A 128 -11.26 11.58 9.98
CA GLN A 128 -12.64 11.12 10.07
C GLN A 128 -12.73 9.71 9.47
N PRO A 129 -13.03 8.68 10.27
CA PRO A 129 -13.12 7.31 9.77
C PRO A 129 -14.33 7.14 8.85
N LEU A 130 -14.17 6.34 7.79
CA LEU A 130 -15.29 5.87 6.95
C LEU A 130 -15.71 4.41 7.26
N GLY A 131 -15.07 3.78 8.24
CA GLY A 131 -15.37 2.42 8.68
C GLY A 131 -14.58 1.36 7.92
N ASN A 132 -14.69 0.12 8.39
CA ASN A 132 -13.93 -1.03 7.90
C ASN A 132 -14.77 -2.33 7.75
N PRO A 133 -15.93 -2.28 7.09
CA PRO A 133 -16.83 -3.43 6.97
C PRO A 133 -16.23 -4.65 6.25
N LEU A 134 -15.41 -4.45 5.21
CA LEU A 134 -14.74 -5.53 4.49
C LEU A 134 -13.77 -6.27 5.41
N CYS A 135 -12.98 -5.53 6.21
CA CYS A 135 -12.07 -6.10 7.21
C CYS A 135 -12.76 -7.01 8.23
N ARG A 136 -14.07 -6.86 8.47
CA ARG A 136 -14.84 -7.60 9.50
C ARG A 136 -15.88 -8.57 8.93
N SER A 137 -15.87 -8.77 7.62
CA SER A 137 -16.84 -9.62 6.93
C SER A 137 -16.40 -11.07 6.85
N ALA A 138 -17.28 -11.96 6.41
CA ALA A 138 -16.95 -13.36 6.09
C ALA A 138 -16.56 -13.59 4.63
N LEU A 139 -16.22 -12.53 3.87
CA LEU A 139 -15.70 -12.69 2.51
C LEU A 139 -14.32 -13.38 2.52
N PRO A 140 -13.97 -14.17 1.50
CA PRO A 140 -12.61 -14.68 1.33
C PRO A 140 -11.56 -13.57 1.44
N LEU A 141 -10.43 -13.86 2.10
CA LEU A 141 -9.39 -12.86 2.35
C LEU A 141 -8.81 -12.22 1.07
N PRO A 142 -8.57 -12.96 -0.03
CA PRO A 142 -8.16 -12.35 -1.31
C PRO A 142 -9.18 -11.32 -1.81
N GLU A 143 -10.47 -11.63 -1.71
CA GLU A 143 -11.55 -10.76 -2.16
C GLU A 143 -11.65 -9.49 -1.31
N LYS A 144 -11.50 -9.61 0.01
CA LYS A 144 -11.41 -8.45 0.91
C LYS A 144 -10.28 -7.51 0.49
N MET A 145 -9.07 -8.05 0.27
CA MET A 145 -7.91 -7.26 -0.13
C MET A 145 -8.15 -6.55 -1.46
N GLN A 146 -8.64 -7.27 -2.47
CA GLN A 146 -8.93 -6.68 -3.78
C GLN A 146 -9.95 -5.54 -3.71
N ARG A 147 -11.02 -5.72 -2.91
CA ARG A 147 -12.03 -4.66 -2.74
C ARG A 147 -11.48 -3.46 -1.98
N ILE A 148 -10.62 -3.68 -0.97
CA ILE A 148 -9.98 -2.60 -0.20
C ILE A 148 -8.98 -1.82 -1.08
N THR A 149 -8.11 -2.50 -1.85
CA THR A 149 -7.16 -1.82 -2.74
C THR A 149 -7.89 -1.08 -3.85
N ALA A 150 -8.86 -1.70 -4.52
CA ALA A 150 -9.68 -1.01 -5.52
C ALA A 150 -10.39 0.22 -4.95
N GLY A 151 -10.79 0.15 -3.67
CA GLY A 151 -11.44 1.22 -2.94
C GLY A 151 -10.60 2.49 -2.81
N VAL A 152 -9.26 2.46 -2.86
CA VAL A 152 -8.42 3.67 -2.69
C VAL A 152 -8.67 4.72 -3.76
N LYS A 153 -9.15 4.31 -4.94
CA LYS A 153 -9.55 5.17 -6.06
C LYS A 153 -10.90 5.90 -5.84
N LEU A 154 -11.62 5.53 -4.78
CA LEU A 154 -12.95 6.07 -4.45
C LEU A 154 -12.88 6.91 -3.17
N ALA A 155 -13.49 8.10 -3.22
CA ALA A 155 -13.58 8.99 -2.08
C ALA A 155 -14.59 8.54 -1.01
N GLN A 156 -15.61 7.80 -1.45
CA GLN A 156 -16.68 7.29 -0.60
C GLN A 156 -16.60 5.77 -0.52
N PRO A 157 -17.02 5.16 0.60
CA PRO A 157 -17.12 3.72 0.71
C PRO A 157 -18.21 3.18 -0.25
N PRO A 158 -18.17 1.87 -0.57
CA PRO A 158 -19.24 1.23 -1.33
C PRO A 158 -20.61 1.42 -0.66
N ALA A 159 -21.66 1.55 -1.46
CA ALA A 159 -23.02 1.77 -0.96
C ALA A 159 -23.56 0.59 -0.12
N SER A 160 -23.10 -0.63 -0.39
CA SER A 160 -23.48 -1.83 0.37
C SER A 160 -22.27 -2.46 1.05
N ALA A 161 -22.29 -2.42 2.38
CA ALA A 161 -21.33 -3.12 3.22
C ALA A 161 -21.78 -4.58 3.44
N PRO A 162 -20.88 -5.57 3.35
CA PRO A 162 -21.20 -6.92 3.80
C PRO A 162 -21.46 -6.95 5.31
N PRO A 163 -22.24 -7.93 5.81
CA PRO A 163 -22.44 -8.11 7.24
C PRO A 163 -21.14 -8.48 7.95
N SER A 164 -21.00 -8.03 9.19
CA SER A 164 -19.87 -8.42 10.05
C SER A 164 -20.05 -9.87 10.53
N CYS A 165 -18.94 -10.59 10.70
CA CYS A 165 -18.91 -11.91 11.34
C CYS A 165 -18.01 -11.91 12.60
N PRO A 166 -18.10 -12.95 13.44
CA PRO A 166 -17.06 -13.26 14.42
C PRO A 166 -15.75 -13.69 13.71
N PRO A 167 -14.57 -13.31 14.20
CA PRO A 167 -13.30 -13.73 13.62
C PRO A 167 -12.91 -15.16 14.03
N ARG A 168 -12.29 -15.92 13.10
CA ARG A 168 -11.55 -17.16 13.41
C ARG A 168 -10.04 -17.00 13.33
N ALA A 169 -9.56 -16.01 12.56
CA ALA A 169 -8.15 -15.71 12.38
C ALA A 169 -7.96 -14.21 12.14
N GLY A 170 -6.72 -13.75 12.30
CA GLY A 170 -6.30 -12.40 11.98
C GLY A 170 -5.27 -12.37 10.84
N PHE A 171 -5.39 -11.36 9.98
CA PHE A 171 -4.30 -10.90 9.11
C PHE A 171 -3.97 -9.48 9.51
N TRP A 172 -2.75 -9.23 9.97
CA TRP A 172 -2.22 -7.88 10.19
C TRP A 172 -1.20 -7.58 9.10
N GLY A 173 -1.30 -6.44 8.42
CA GLY A 173 -0.24 -6.05 7.49
C GLY A 173 -0.64 -5.03 6.42
N VAL A 174 0.19 -5.00 5.38
CA VAL A 174 -0.07 -4.33 4.10
C VAL A 174 -0.58 -5.36 3.08
N PRO A 175 -1.27 -4.95 1.99
CA PRO A 175 -1.66 -5.88 0.94
C PRO A 175 -0.41 -6.58 0.34
N PRO A 176 -0.37 -7.92 0.29
CA PRO A 176 0.74 -8.63 -0.35
C PRO A 176 0.74 -8.38 -1.86
N ARG A 177 1.89 -8.50 -2.51
CA ARG A 177 1.95 -8.39 -3.98
C ARG A 177 1.25 -9.57 -4.66
N ASP A 178 1.38 -10.76 -4.07
CA ASP A 178 0.76 -12.00 -4.51
C ASP A 178 -0.40 -12.35 -3.56
N PHE A 179 -1.62 -12.18 -4.04
CA PHE A 179 -2.82 -12.47 -3.27
C PHE A 179 -3.10 -13.99 -3.11
N SER A 180 -2.44 -14.86 -3.89
CA SER A 180 -2.65 -16.32 -3.75
C SER A 180 -2.19 -16.85 -2.38
N LEU A 181 -1.32 -16.12 -1.68
CA LEU A 181 -0.92 -16.44 -0.31
C LEU A 181 -2.11 -16.36 0.67
N LEU A 182 -3.08 -15.49 0.36
CA LEU A 182 -4.23 -15.20 1.21
C LEU A 182 -5.31 -16.29 1.10
N GLU A 183 -5.24 -17.17 0.10
CA GLU A 183 -6.14 -18.31 -0.06
C GLU A 183 -5.99 -19.34 1.06
N LEU A 184 -4.86 -19.32 1.78
CA LEU A 184 -4.57 -20.20 2.90
C LEU A 184 -5.32 -19.82 4.20
N PHE A 185 -6.00 -18.67 4.20
CA PHE A 185 -6.68 -18.14 5.36
C PHE A 185 -8.18 -18.52 5.33
N PRO A 186 -8.78 -18.82 6.49
CA PRO A 186 -10.23 -19.05 6.56
C PRO A 186 -10.99 -17.78 6.18
N ALA A 187 -12.19 -17.92 5.62
CA ALA A 187 -13.03 -16.80 5.18
C ALA A 187 -13.35 -15.81 6.32
N GLN A 188 -13.48 -16.29 7.56
CA GLN A 188 -13.69 -15.49 8.78
C GLN A 188 -12.40 -14.83 9.32
N THR A 189 -11.41 -14.59 8.44
CA THR A 189 -10.21 -13.82 8.80
C THR A 189 -10.53 -12.34 8.86
N HIS A 190 -10.32 -11.71 10.01
CA HIS A 190 -10.39 -10.25 10.14
C HIS A 190 -9.07 -9.60 9.74
N ILE A 191 -9.14 -8.44 9.09
CA ILE A 191 -7.98 -7.65 8.68
C ILE A 191 -7.68 -6.57 9.73
N TYR A 192 -6.39 -6.45 10.07
CA TYR A 192 -5.77 -5.48 10.96
C TYR A 192 -4.60 -4.79 10.25
N GLY A 193 -3.93 -3.85 10.92
CA GLY A 193 -2.77 -3.14 10.37
C GLY A 193 -3.13 -2.12 9.31
N TRP A 194 -2.15 -1.75 8.48
CA TRP A 194 -2.28 -0.65 7.53
C TRP A 194 -3.39 -0.85 6.49
N THR A 195 -3.64 -2.08 6.05
CA THR A 195 -4.76 -2.38 5.14
C THR A 195 -6.10 -1.93 5.71
N ARG A 196 -6.29 -2.07 7.03
CA ARG A 196 -7.52 -1.59 7.69
C ARG A 196 -7.60 -0.07 7.68
N CYS A 197 -6.47 0.61 7.86
CA CYS A 197 -6.40 2.07 7.75
C CYS A 197 -6.70 2.54 6.31
N MET A 198 -6.33 1.76 5.29
CA MET A 198 -6.70 2.03 3.89
C MET A 198 -8.21 1.99 3.68
N GLU A 199 -8.89 0.95 4.19
CA GLU A 199 -10.34 0.84 4.10
C GLU A 199 -11.02 2.01 4.82
N ASN A 200 -10.53 2.33 6.03
CA ASN A 200 -11.05 3.39 6.88
C ASN A 200 -10.80 4.82 6.35
N LYS A 201 -9.98 4.96 5.30
CA LYS A 201 -9.54 6.24 4.71
C LYS A 201 -8.72 7.14 5.63
N THR A 202 -8.06 6.54 6.63
CA THR A 202 -7.22 7.26 7.61
C THR A 202 -5.84 6.60 7.70
N PRO A 203 -5.01 6.67 6.64
CA PRO A 203 -3.78 5.89 6.53
C PRO A 203 -2.71 6.21 7.59
N ALA A 204 -2.81 7.36 8.28
CA ALA A 204 -1.94 7.79 9.37
C ALA A 204 -2.51 7.50 10.78
N ASP A 205 -3.62 6.75 10.88
CA ASP A 205 -4.19 6.34 12.16
C ASP A 205 -3.35 5.22 12.80
N HIS A 206 -2.38 5.62 13.63
CA HIS A 206 -1.45 4.71 14.29
C HIS A 206 -2.10 3.84 15.36
N ASP A 207 -3.14 4.34 16.04
CA ASP A 207 -3.87 3.56 17.04
C ASP A 207 -4.66 2.44 16.36
N LEU A 208 -5.34 2.77 15.25
CA LEU A 208 -6.00 1.78 14.42
C LEU A 208 -5.01 0.82 13.78
N GLU A 209 -3.84 1.26 13.33
CA GLU A 209 -2.83 0.35 12.76
C GLU A 209 -2.28 -0.62 13.81
N SER A 210 -2.05 -0.15 15.04
CA SER A 210 -1.43 -0.92 16.12
C SER A 210 -2.38 -1.91 16.79
N HIS A 211 -3.69 -1.72 16.64
CA HIS A 211 -4.69 -2.58 17.26
C HIS A 211 -4.75 -3.98 16.62
N PHE A 212 -4.80 -5.03 17.44
CA PHE A 212 -5.07 -6.41 17.06
C PHE A 212 -5.98 -7.10 18.10
N ASN A 213 -6.61 -8.22 17.73
CA ASN A 213 -7.36 -9.05 18.66
C ASN A 213 -6.44 -10.17 19.21
N PRO A 214 -6.10 -10.18 20.52
CA PRO A 214 -5.21 -11.19 21.09
C PRO A 214 -5.83 -12.58 21.21
N GLU A 215 -7.16 -12.72 21.08
CA GLU A 215 -7.90 -13.96 21.30
C GLU A 215 -7.93 -14.90 20.08
N ILE A 216 -7.40 -14.46 18.93
CA ILE A 216 -7.43 -15.22 17.68
C ILE A 216 -6.02 -15.40 17.11
N PRO A 217 -5.71 -16.52 16.45
CA PRO A 217 -4.42 -16.67 15.78
C PRO A 217 -4.27 -15.64 14.66
N THR A 218 -3.17 -14.89 14.69
CA THR A 218 -2.94 -13.77 13.76
C THR A 218 -1.62 -13.91 13.02
N VAL A 219 -1.67 -13.82 11.70
CA VAL A 219 -0.48 -13.68 10.86
C VAL A 219 -0.14 -12.20 10.72
N PHE A 220 1.06 -11.82 11.16
CA PHE A 220 1.63 -10.48 11.02
C PHE A 220 2.52 -10.46 9.78
N TYR A 221 1.95 -10.03 8.67
CA TYR A 221 2.59 -9.95 7.37
C TYR A 221 3.27 -8.60 7.14
N ALA A 222 4.51 -8.64 6.66
CA ALA A 222 5.20 -7.49 6.13
C ALA A 222 5.94 -7.85 4.85
N GLN A 223 6.08 -6.87 3.97
CA GLN A 223 6.90 -7.01 2.77
C GLN A 223 8.37 -6.68 3.09
N SER A 224 9.29 -7.45 2.51
CA SER A 224 10.72 -7.17 2.58
C SER A 224 11.01 -5.71 2.19
N PHE A 225 11.93 -5.08 2.92
CA PHE A 225 12.34 -3.69 2.73
C PHE A 225 11.23 -2.64 2.98
N CYS A 226 10.10 -3.03 3.59
CA CYS A 226 9.11 -2.11 4.11
C CYS A 226 9.41 -1.76 5.58
N PRO A 227 9.40 -0.47 5.99
CA PRO A 227 9.55 -0.11 7.41
C PRO A 227 8.46 -0.68 8.34
N LYS A 228 7.30 -1.09 7.78
CA LYS A 228 6.23 -1.75 8.56
C LYS A 228 6.66 -3.10 9.14
N THR A 229 7.75 -3.70 8.66
CA THR A 229 8.39 -4.88 9.28
C THR A 229 8.69 -4.66 10.77
N ALA A 230 9.12 -3.45 11.17
CA ALA A 230 9.41 -3.13 12.56
C ALA A 230 8.17 -3.23 13.45
N LEU A 231 7.06 -2.62 13.03
CA LEU A 231 5.81 -2.65 13.77
C LEU A 231 5.19 -4.05 13.76
N ALA A 232 5.17 -4.72 12.61
CA ALA A 232 4.70 -6.09 12.45
C ALA A 232 5.39 -7.04 13.45
N ARG A 233 6.73 -6.98 13.50
CA ARG A 233 7.54 -7.81 14.40
C ARG A 233 7.30 -7.45 15.87
N PHE A 234 7.20 -6.17 16.19
CA PHE A 234 6.95 -5.69 17.55
C PHE A 234 5.61 -6.17 18.11
N LEU A 235 4.55 -6.12 17.30
CA LEU A 235 3.21 -6.57 17.67
C LEU A 235 3.13 -8.10 17.73
N ALA A 236 3.71 -8.80 16.74
CA ALA A 236 3.76 -10.26 16.74
C ALA A 236 4.43 -10.83 18.01
N ALA A 237 5.52 -10.19 18.47
CA ALA A 237 6.22 -10.61 19.70
C ALA A 237 5.40 -10.44 20.99
N ARG A 238 4.30 -9.68 20.95
CA ARG A 238 3.39 -9.44 22.10
C ARG A 238 2.07 -10.18 21.98
N HIS A 239 1.81 -10.78 20.83
CA HIS A 239 0.57 -11.47 20.55
C HIS A 239 0.72 -12.95 20.96
N PRO A 240 -0.23 -13.52 21.74
CA PRO A 240 -0.09 -14.87 22.30
C PRO A 240 -0.07 -15.98 21.24
N MET A 241 -0.76 -15.78 20.11
CA MET A 241 -0.85 -16.73 19.00
C MET A 241 -0.50 -16.04 17.67
N ALA A 242 0.79 -15.81 17.41
CA ALA A 242 1.24 -15.06 16.25
C ALA A 242 2.21 -15.82 15.35
N LEU A 243 2.07 -15.58 14.04
CA LEU A 243 3.09 -15.88 13.03
C LEU A 243 3.57 -14.56 12.42
N TYR A 244 4.83 -14.19 12.67
CA TYR A 244 5.48 -13.12 11.92
C TYR A 244 5.97 -13.66 10.57
N LEU A 245 5.53 -13.04 9.48
CA LEU A 245 5.92 -13.40 8.13
C LEU A 245 6.48 -12.18 7.39
N ASP A 246 7.78 -12.21 7.14
CA ASP A 246 8.46 -11.32 6.22
C ASP A 246 8.61 -12.04 4.88
N ALA A 247 8.06 -11.46 3.82
CA ALA A 247 8.07 -12.06 2.50
C ALA A 247 8.49 -11.03 1.44
N ASP A 248 9.31 -11.50 0.51
CA ASP A 248 9.61 -10.75 -0.71
C ASP A 248 8.51 -10.95 -1.77
N GLN A 249 8.73 -10.47 -3.01
CA GLN A 249 7.73 -10.32 -4.07
C GLN A 249 6.83 -11.54 -4.34
N LEU A 250 7.34 -12.76 -4.17
CA LEU A 250 6.58 -13.99 -4.32
C LEU A 250 6.57 -14.71 -2.97
N GLY A 251 5.36 -15.04 -2.48
CA GLY A 251 5.22 -15.89 -1.31
C GLY A 251 5.72 -17.30 -1.63
N GLY A 252 7.01 -17.56 -1.41
CA GLY A 252 7.62 -18.85 -1.72
C GLY A 252 6.95 -20.02 -0.97
N GLY A 253 7.19 -21.26 -1.42
CA GLY A 253 6.59 -22.46 -0.81
C GLY A 253 6.79 -22.54 0.71
N SER A 254 7.91 -22.02 1.23
CA SER A 254 8.17 -21.91 2.67
C SER A 254 7.18 -20.99 3.39
N ALA A 255 6.81 -19.85 2.81
CA ALA A 255 5.84 -18.92 3.42
C ALA A 255 4.46 -19.57 3.50
N ARG A 256 4.03 -20.25 2.42
CA ARG A 256 2.76 -20.97 2.37
C ARG A 256 2.70 -22.08 3.43
N ALA A 257 3.74 -22.91 3.50
CA ALA A 257 3.83 -24.00 4.48
C ALA A 257 3.78 -23.48 5.94
N LYS A 258 4.44 -22.36 6.23
CA LYS A 258 4.38 -21.73 7.58
C LYS A 258 2.97 -21.29 7.95
N ILE A 259 2.24 -20.67 7.03
CA ILE A 259 0.85 -20.24 7.27
C ILE A 259 -0.05 -21.45 7.51
N GLN A 260 0.05 -22.48 6.66
CA GLN A 260 -0.74 -23.71 6.81
C GLN A 260 -0.50 -24.38 8.17
N ALA A 261 0.77 -24.66 8.50
CA ALA A 261 1.14 -25.28 9.76
C ALA A 261 0.69 -24.43 10.97
N PHE A 262 0.79 -23.10 10.88
CA PHE A 262 0.34 -22.20 11.94
C PHE A 262 -1.16 -22.33 12.21
N PHE A 263 -2.00 -22.37 11.17
CA PHE A 263 -3.45 -22.52 11.34
C PHE A 263 -3.87 -23.92 11.76
N GLU A 264 -3.17 -24.96 11.33
CA GLU A 264 -3.37 -26.34 11.81
C GLU A 264 -3.09 -26.44 13.32
N LEU A 265 -1.95 -25.91 13.78
CA LEU A 265 -1.53 -25.97 15.18
C LEU A 265 -2.40 -25.11 16.12
N THR A 266 -3.03 -24.06 15.59
CA THR A 266 -3.88 -23.14 16.36
C THR A 266 -5.38 -23.46 16.25
N GLY A 267 -5.76 -24.52 15.52
CA GLY A 267 -7.16 -24.92 15.34
C GLY A 267 -8.00 -23.97 14.48
N ALA A 268 -7.34 -23.10 13.70
CA ALA A 268 -7.99 -22.13 12.81
C ALA A 268 -7.92 -22.51 11.33
N ALA A 269 -7.46 -23.73 11.00
CA ALA A 269 -7.49 -24.26 9.65
C ALA A 269 -8.90 -24.20 9.03
N SER A 270 -8.93 -23.98 7.72
CA SER A 270 -10.12 -23.91 6.87
C SER A 270 -10.85 -25.25 6.80
#